data_AF-A0A7D5MHJ1-F1
#
_entry.id   AF-A0A7D5MHJ1-F1
#
_cell.length_a   1.000
_cell.length_b   1.000
_cell.length_c   1.000
_cell.angle_alpha   90.00
_cell.angle_beta   90.00
_cell.angle_gamma   90.00
#
_symmetry.space_group_name_H-M   'P 1'
#
loop_
_entity.id
_entity.type
_entity.pdbx_description
1 polymer ?
#
loop_
_entity_poly.entity_id
_entity_poly.type
_entity_poly.pdbx_seq_one_letter_code
_entity_poly.pdbx_strand_id
1 'polypeptide(L)' 'MTKPGNQINQSFQLLATVLALIIGIFFTGFGISILSGLIKMPNDDGPIMKIFGGLLVIYGIFRLIRVYFKYKSYREE' A
#
# COMPACT_ATOMS: atom_id res chain seq x y z
N MET A 1 5.35 -24.98 25.65
CA MET A 1 4.49 -25.65 24.65
C MET A 1 3.75 -24.57 23.87
N THR A 2 4.24 -24.22 22.67
CA THR A 2 3.60 -23.23 21.79
C THR A 2 2.45 -23.91 21.04
N LYS A 3 1.22 -23.41 21.21
CA LYS A 3 0.03 -23.95 20.53
C LYS A 3 0.24 -23.90 19.00
N PRO A 4 0.06 -25.02 18.26
CA PRO A 4 0.26 -25.06 16.81
C PRO A 4 -0.63 -24.09 16.01
N GLY A 5 -1.74 -23.63 16.60
CA GLY A 5 -2.59 -22.57 16.01
C GLY A 5 -1.96 -21.17 15.94
N ASN A 6 -0.85 -20.91 16.65
CA ASN A 6 -0.22 -19.59 16.66
C ASN A 6 0.70 -19.36 15.45
N GLN A 7 1.43 -20.38 15.00
CA GLN A 7 2.38 -20.26 13.88
C GLN A 7 1.70 -20.13 12.51
N ILE A 8 0.56 -20.79 12.33
CA ILE A 8 -0.26 -20.65 11.11
C ILE A 8 -0.77 -19.21 11.01
N ASN A 9 -1.35 -18.67 12.08
CA ASN A 9 -1.81 -17.27 12.12
C ASN A 9 -0.67 -16.28 11.85
N GLN A 10 0.52 -16.53 12.38
CA GLN A 10 1.68 -15.66 12.18
C GLN A 10 2.16 -15.65 10.72
N SER A 11 2.20 -16.80 10.06
CA SER A 11 2.58 -16.93 8.64
C SER A 11 1.56 -16.25 7.71
N PHE A 12 0.26 -16.43 7.99
CA PHE A 12 -0.82 -15.75 7.26
C PHE A 12 -0.81 -14.24 7.47
N GLN A 13 -0.54 -13.77 8.70
CA GLN A 13 -0.39 -12.34 8.99
C GLN A 13 0.80 -11.72 8.25
N LEU A 14 1.92 -12.46 8.14
CA LEU A 14 3.11 -12.00 7.44
C LEU A 14 2.85 -11.93 5.93
N LEU A 15 2.21 -12.95 5.36
CA LEU A 15 1.78 -12.95 3.96
C LEU A 15 0.83 -11.78 3.66
N ALA A 16 -0.20 -11.57 4.49
CA ALA A 16 -1.13 -10.45 4.33
C ALA A 16 -0.43 -9.08 4.44
N THR A 17 0.60 -8.99 5.28
CA THR A 17 1.39 -7.75 5.47
C THR A 17 2.27 -7.49 4.25
N VAL A 18 2.93 -8.51 3.70
CA VAL A 18 3.71 -8.42 2.46
C VAL A 18 2.81 -8.05 1.27
N LEU A 19 1.64 -8.69 1.14
CA LEU A 19 0.67 -8.33 0.11
C LEU A 19 0.22 -6.88 0.24
N ALA A 20 -0.06 -6.43 1.48
CA ALA A 20 -0.46 -5.05 1.73
C ALA A 20 0.65 -4.04 1.39
N LEU A 21 1.92 -4.40 1.60
CA LEU A 21 3.08 -3.61 1.18
C LEU A 21 3.19 -3.51 -0.34
N ILE A 22 3.13 -4.65 -1.04
CA ILE A 22 3.20 -4.69 -2.51
C ILE A 22 2.09 -3.83 -3.11
N ILE A 23 0.87 -3.96 -2.61
CA ILE A 23 -0.29 -3.18 -3.05
C ILE A 23 -0.07 -1.68 -2.78
N GLY A 24 0.47 -1.32 -1.61
CA GLY A 24 0.77 0.08 -1.27
C GLY A 24 1.81 0.70 -2.20
N ILE A 25 2.91 0.00 -2.45
CA ILE A 25 3.96 0.43 -3.39
C ILE A 25 3.40 0.55 -4.80
N PHE A 26 2.60 -0.42 -5.25
CA PHE A 26 1.98 -0.41 -6.56
C PHE A 26 1.07 0.81 -6.76
N PHE A 27 0.16 1.08 -5.83
CA PHE A 27 -0.72 2.25 -5.91
C PHE A 27 0.03 3.58 -5.83
N THR A 28 1.08 3.66 -5.00
CA THR A 28 1.94 4.85 -4.93
C THR A 28 2.66 5.09 -6.26
N GLY A 29 3.31 4.06 -6.81
CA GLY A 29 4.02 4.15 -8.09
C GLY A 29 3.08 4.45 -9.26
N PHE A 30 1.88 3.88 -9.25
CA PHE A 30 0.86 4.15 -10.25
C PHE A 30 0.34 5.59 -10.17
N GLY A 31 0.06 6.10 -8.96
CA GLY A 31 -0.31 7.49 -8.74
C GLY A 31 0.78 8.48 -9.18
N ILE A 32 2.05 8.19 -8.88
CA ILE A 32 3.21 8.98 -9.36
C ILE A 32 3.28 8.94 -10.89
N SER A 33 3.06 7.79 -11.51
CA SER A 33 3.10 7.64 -12.97
C SER A 33 2.01 8.47 -13.67
N ILE A 34 0.82 8.54 -13.06
CA ILE A 34 -0.28 9.41 -13.52
C ILE A 34 0.12 10.89 -13.38
N LEU A 35 0.63 11.29 -12.20
CA LEU A 35 1.02 12.68 -11.93
C LEU A 35 2.19 13.16 -12.82
N SER A 36 3.14 12.27 -13.10
CA SER A 36 4.29 12.53 -13.97
C SER A 36 3.91 12.59 -15.45
N GLY A 37 2.65 12.33 -15.81
CA GLY A 37 2.18 12.36 -17.19
C GLY A 37 2.70 11.22 -18.08
N LEU A 38 3.27 10.16 -17.47
CA LEU A 38 3.68 8.94 -18.17
C LEU A 38 2.48 8.13 -18.65
N ILE A 39 1.36 8.23 -17.93
CA ILE A 39 0.09 7.60 -18.29
C ILE A 39 -0.87 8.74 -18.65
N LYS A 40 -1.22 8.83 -19.94
CA LYS A 40 -2.29 9.70 -20.42
C LYS A 40 -3.41 8.82 -20.94
N MET A 41 -4.60 8.92 -20.36
CA MET A 41 -5.78 8.35 -21.01
C MET A 41 -6.21 9.26 -22.16
N PRO A 42 -6.51 8.70 -23.34
CA PRO A 42 -7.20 9.44 -24.38
C PRO A 42 -8.61 9.81 -23.87
N ASN A 43 -9.02 11.07 -24.09
CA ASN A 43 -10.29 11.67 -23.64
C ASN A 43 -10.44 11.99 -22.14
N ASP A 44 -9.36 12.08 -21.36
CA ASP A 44 -9.49 12.53 -19.97
C ASP A 44 -9.17 14.02 -19.83
N ASP A 45 -10.09 14.75 -19.21
CA ASP A 45 -9.89 16.12 -18.79
C ASP A 45 -8.79 16.09 -17.72
N GLY A 46 -7.56 16.40 -18.13
CA GLY A 46 -6.33 16.28 -17.34
C GLY A 46 -6.39 16.69 -15.85
N PRO A 47 -7.25 17.64 -15.39
CA PRO A 47 -7.44 17.90 -13.96
C PRO A 47 -7.93 16.70 -13.14
N ILE A 48 -8.89 15.92 -13.64
CA ILE A 48 -9.51 14.81 -12.89
C ILE A 48 -8.50 13.68 -12.69
N MET A 49 -7.80 13.31 -13.76
CA MET A 49 -6.76 12.29 -13.72
C MET A 49 -5.62 12.65 -12.76
N LYS A 50 -5.23 13.93 -12.69
CA LYS A 50 -4.24 14.42 -11.72
C LYS A 50 -4.75 14.33 -10.27
N ILE A 51 -6.00 14.69 -10.02
CA ILE A 51 -6.61 14.55 -8.68
C ILE A 51 -6.64 13.07 -8.27
N PHE A 52 -7.01 12.19 -9.19
CA PHE A 52 -7.04 10.74 -8.96
C PHE A 52 -5.64 10.19 -8.66
N GLY A 53 -4.64 10.59 -9.45
CA GLY A 53 -3.24 10.26 -9.20
C GLY A 53 -2.75 10.75 -7.83
N GLY A 54 -3.13 11.97 -7.44
CA GLY A 54 -2.83 12.53 -6.11
C GLY A 54 -3.45 11.72 -4.97
N LEU A 55 -4.74 11.38 -5.09
CA LEU A 55 -5.43 10.53 -4.11
C LEU A 55 -4.81 9.14 -3.98
N LEU A 56 -4.38 8.56 -5.10
CA LEU A 56 -3.67 7.27 -5.15
C LEU A 56 -2.35 7.31 -4.39
N VAL A 57 -1.56 8.38 -4.56
CA VAL A 57 -0.29 8.56 -3.84
C VAL A 57 -0.54 8.72 -2.34
N ILE A 58 -1.50 9.57 -1.95
CA ILE A 58 -1.86 9.77 -0.53
C ILE A 58 -2.30 8.44 0.10
N TYR A 59 -3.16 7.70 -0.58
CA TYR A 59 -3.61 6.38 -0.13
C TYR A 59 -2.44 5.40 0.05
N GLY A 60 -1.54 5.34 -0.92
CA GLY A 60 -0.36 4.48 -0.88
C GLY A 60 0.56 4.80 0.29
N ILE A 61 0.86 6.09 0.52
CA ILE A 61 1.66 6.55 1.65
C ILE A 61 0.98 6.23 2.98
N PHE A 62 -0.31 6.53 3.12
CA PHE A 62 -1.06 6.26 4.35
C PHE A 62 -1.05 4.76 4.70
N ARG A 63 -1.15 3.90 3.68
CA ARG A 63 -1.08 2.45 3.85
C ARG A 63 0.31 1.98 4.27
N LEU A 64 1.37 2.53 3.69
CA LEU A 64 2.76 2.25 4.11
C LEU A 64 3.00 2.64 5.57
N ILE A 65 2.54 3.82 5.97
CA ILE A 65 2.59 4.29 7.37
C ILE A 65 1.86 3.30 8.29
N ARG A 66 0.65 2.86 7.91
CA ARG A 66 -0.12 1.89 8.70
C ARG A 66 0.60 0.57 8.87
N VAL A 67 1.24 0.06 7.81
CA VAL A 67 2.06 -1.17 7.89
C VAL A 67 3.28 -0.95 8.78
N TYR A 68 3.94 0.20 8.67
CA TYR A 68 5.09 0.55 9.52
C TYR A 68 4.71 0.59 11.01
N PHE A 69 3.63 1.28 11.37
CA PHE A 69 3.13 1.31 12.76
C PHE A 69 2.74 -0.08 13.26
N LYS A 70 2.07 -0.88 12.43
CA LYS A 70 1.75 -2.28 12.75
C LYS A 70 3.03 -3.06 13.07
N TYR A 71 4.08 -2.92 12.25
CA TYR A 71 5.36 -3.60 12.45
C TYR A 71 6.12 -3.09 13.70
N LYS A 72 6.07 -1.79 14.00
CA LYS A 72 6.65 -1.21 15.22
C LYS A 72 6.01 -1.81 16.48
N SER A 73 4.69 -1.99 16.49
CA SER A 73 3.97 -2.59 17.63
C SER A 73 4.46 -4.00 17.97
N TYR A 74 4.79 -4.82 16.97
CA TYR A 74 5.34 -6.17 17.20
C TYR A 74 6.77 -6.19 17.75
N ARG A 75 7.49 -5.05 17.76
CA ARG A 75 8.84 -4.94 18.34
C ARG A 75 8.84 -4.44 19.79
N GLU A 76 7.73 -3.87 20.25
CA GLU A 76 7.58 -3.34 21.62
C GLU A 76 6.84 -4.30 22.56
N GLU A 77 6.35 -5.44 22.05
CA GLU A 77 5.86 -6.61 22.81
C GLU A 77 6.91 -7.73 22.84
#